data_AF-A0A1Y3RLU4-F1
#
_entry.id   AF-A0A1Y3RLU4-F1
#
_cell.length_a   1.000
_cell.length_b   1.000
_cell.length_c   1.000
_cell.angle_alpha   90.00
_cell.angle_beta   90.00
_cell.angle_gamma   90.00
#
_symmetry.space_group_name_H-M   'P 1'
#
loop_
_entity.id
_entity.type
_entity.pdbx_description
1 polymer ?
#
loop_
_entity_poly.entity_id
_entity_poly.type
_entity_poly.pdbx_seq_one_letter_code
_entity_poly.pdbx_strand_id
1 'polypeptide(L)'
;MINIFKEEFILSSIWPQLLLQVILIAINAYFAATEIAVISLNEALIRKQAEGGDRKAAKLLRIVEMPTRFLSTIQIGITLAGFLGSAFAADNLAGPLTQWAVSTFALTGPVVATVRTLSVIVVTVILSFFTLVFGELVPKRVAMKKSEAVARFSCGVVSLLATVMRPLIWLLTISTNAVLWLFRINPNDEDKEVSEEGLRILIDLSEEKGAIETEEKEMIENIFEFNNMTAADVMVHRTDMVMLRAEDTPEKIEKAIEESGLSRFPVYEEDADDIIGILSTREWLINARKPQPKPLRELLRRPYFVPQSVRTDLLFRDMQSKKVHLSIVVDEYGGTAGLVTMEDLLEEIVGNIYDEFDPQEDLEIIPLGEDRWRVAGSAELEELFEALGMEMPEEEESETLGGLVYAQLSVIPEDGSHPEVDIYGLHIRVEELSERRVEWATVTKLSPPPEEEEEHTGHKKES
;
A
#
# COMPACT_ATOMS: atom_id res chain seq x y z
N MET A 1 15.86 -26.23 73.34
CA MET A 1 16.34 -24.83 73.43
C MET A 1 17.39 -24.48 72.36
N ILE A 2 18.24 -25.41 71.92
CA ILE A 2 19.25 -25.15 70.86
C ILE A 2 18.66 -25.06 69.44
N ASN A 3 17.52 -25.72 69.14
CA ASN A 3 16.87 -25.61 67.82
C ASN A 3 16.18 -24.26 67.57
N ILE A 4 15.60 -23.63 68.59
CA ILE A 4 14.85 -22.37 68.44
C ILE A 4 15.80 -21.20 68.12
N PHE A 5 16.97 -21.16 68.78
CA PHE A 5 17.99 -20.15 68.48
C PHE A 5 18.65 -20.32 67.10
N LYS A 6 18.71 -21.55 66.57
CA LYS A 6 19.23 -21.82 65.22
C LYS A 6 18.22 -21.42 64.14
N GLU A 7 16.93 -21.67 64.38
CA GLU A 7 15.84 -21.22 63.51
C GLU A 7 15.75 -19.70 63.45
N GLU A 8 15.83 -18.99 64.60
CA GLU A 8 15.84 -17.52 64.63
C GLU A 8 17.05 -16.91 63.90
N PHE A 9 18.24 -17.53 64.03
CA PHE A 9 19.45 -17.03 63.37
C PHE A 9 19.41 -17.25 61.84
N ILE A 10 18.92 -18.41 61.39
CA ILE A 10 18.75 -18.72 59.95
C ILE A 10 17.66 -17.83 59.35
N LEU A 11 16.53 -17.64 60.03
CA LEU A 11 15.45 -16.76 59.58
C LEU A 11 15.91 -15.31 59.50
N SER A 12 16.66 -14.80 60.49
CA SER A 12 17.18 -13.42 60.48
C SER A 12 18.13 -13.12 59.33
N SER A 13 18.83 -14.13 58.79
CA SER A 13 19.80 -13.98 57.69
C SER A 13 19.19 -14.12 56.28
N ILE A 14 18.01 -14.75 56.14
CA ILE A 14 17.36 -14.96 54.84
C ILE A 14 16.53 -13.74 54.42
N TRP A 15 15.95 -12.99 55.37
CA TRP A 15 15.14 -11.81 55.07
C TRP A 15 15.87 -10.73 54.26
N PRO A 16 17.12 -10.34 54.58
CA PRO A 16 17.88 -9.39 53.76
C PRO A 16 18.14 -9.91 52.34
N GLN A 17 18.33 -11.23 52.19
CA GLN A 17 18.58 -11.86 50.89
C GLN A 17 17.31 -11.85 50.03
N LEU A 18 16.16 -12.21 50.62
CA LEU A 18 14.87 -12.11 49.93
C LEU A 18 14.52 -10.67 49.58
N LEU A 19 14.81 -9.71 50.46
CA LEU A 19 14.61 -8.29 50.18
C LEU A 19 15.46 -7.85 48.98
N LEU A 20 16.74 -8.23 48.94
CA LEU A 20 17.61 -7.93 47.80
C LEU A 20 17.09 -8.58 46.51
N GLN A 21 16.61 -9.82 46.57
CA GLN A 21 16.00 -10.49 45.42
C GLN A 21 14.76 -9.75 44.91
N VAL A 22 13.88 -9.30 45.82
CA VAL A 22 12.69 -8.51 45.47
C VAL A 22 13.10 -7.18 44.83
N ILE A 23 14.15 -6.52 45.33
CA ILE A 23 14.68 -5.29 44.74
C ILE A 23 15.21 -5.56 43.33
N LEU A 24 15.96 -6.64 43.11
CA LEU A 24 16.46 -7.01 41.78
C LEU A 24 15.32 -7.33 40.80
N ILE A 25 14.29 -8.04 41.24
CA ILE A 25 13.07 -8.30 40.44
C ILE A 25 12.36 -6.99 40.12
N ALA A 26 12.25 -6.05 41.07
CA ALA A 26 11.61 -4.76 40.85
C ALA A 26 12.39 -3.87 39.87
N ILE A 27 13.73 -3.89 39.93
CA ILE A 27 14.59 -3.20 38.95
C ILE A 27 14.39 -3.80 37.56
N ASN A 28 14.36 -5.14 37.45
CA ASN A 28 14.08 -5.82 36.20
C ASN A 28 12.70 -5.46 35.64
N ALA A 29 11.67 -5.50 36.50
CA ALA A 29 10.29 -5.11 36.19
C ALA A 29 10.20 -3.68 35.64
N TYR A 30 10.93 -2.76 36.25
CA TYR A 30 10.99 -1.37 35.82
C TYR A 30 11.55 -1.24 34.40
N PHE A 31 12.66 -1.91 34.11
CA PHE A 31 13.27 -1.90 32.77
C PHE A 31 12.37 -2.58 31.72
N ALA A 32 11.82 -3.75 32.04
CA ALA A 32 10.91 -4.48 31.17
C ALA A 32 9.62 -3.70 30.86
N ALA A 33 9.04 -3.01 31.86
CA ALA A 33 7.89 -2.14 31.64
C ALA A 33 8.26 -0.93 30.77
N THR A 34 9.44 -0.35 30.98
CA THR A 34 9.90 0.82 30.23
C THR A 34 10.16 0.50 28.75
N GLU A 35 10.75 -0.65 28.47
CA GLU A 35 10.96 -1.18 27.11
C GLU A 35 9.65 -1.15 26.31
N ILE A 36 8.64 -1.87 26.80
CA ILE A 36 7.35 -1.99 26.12
C ILE A 36 6.58 -0.67 26.11
N ALA A 37 6.66 0.11 27.18
CA ALA A 37 6.01 1.42 27.22
C ALA A 37 6.51 2.33 26.10
N VAL A 38 7.81 2.35 25.81
CA VAL A 38 8.39 3.21 24.76
C VAL A 38 8.10 2.66 23.37
N ILE A 39 8.20 1.34 23.16
CA ILE A 39 7.90 0.71 21.86
C ILE A 39 6.43 0.89 21.48
N SER A 40 5.51 0.84 22.46
CA SER A 40 4.07 0.97 22.23
C SER A 40 3.57 2.44 22.23
N LEU A 41 4.45 3.44 22.17
CA LEU A 41 4.05 4.83 22.03
C LEU A 41 3.68 5.15 20.58
N ASN A 42 2.63 5.97 20.40
CA ASN A 42 2.33 6.58 19.11
C ASN A 42 3.26 7.80 18.92
N GLU A 43 4.17 7.72 17.95
CA GLU A 43 5.16 8.78 17.68
C GLU A 43 4.49 10.12 17.33
N ALA A 44 3.48 10.11 16.46
CA ALA A 44 2.79 11.32 16.01
C ALA A 44 2.13 12.06 17.18
N LEU A 45 1.53 11.34 18.13
CA LEU A 45 0.94 11.91 19.34
C LEU A 45 2.02 12.60 20.21
N ILE A 46 3.17 11.96 20.41
CA ILE A 46 4.26 12.50 21.23
C ILE A 46 4.92 13.70 20.53
N ARG A 47 5.06 13.67 19.20
CA ARG A 47 5.56 14.80 18.39
C ARG A 47 4.66 16.02 18.54
N LYS A 48 3.35 15.85 18.38
CA LYS A 48 2.34 16.91 18.60
C LYS A 48 2.42 17.51 20.01
N GLN A 49 2.59 16.68 21.04
CA GLN A 49 2.74 17.17 22.42
C GLN A 49 4.04 17.94 22.65
N ALA A 50 5.14 17.52 21.99
CA ALA A 50 6.42 18.20 22.07
C ALA A 50 6.38 19.59 21.40
N GLU A 51 5.75 19.69 20.24
CA GLU A 51 5.48 20.96 19.54
C GLU A 51 4.56 21.88 20.35
N GLY A 52 3.60 21.30 21.06
CA GLY A 52 2.76 21.99 22.05
C GLY A 52 3.48 22.47 23.32
N GLY A 53 4.81 22.27 23.43
CA GLY A 53 5.65 22.79 24.51
C GLY A 53 5.91 21.84 25.68
N ASP A 54 5.48 20.57 25.62
CA ASP A 54 5.77 19.58 26.66
C ASP A 54 7.25 19.13 26.60
N ARG A 55 8.04 19.58 27.59
CA ARG A 55 9.46 19.23 27.73
C ARG A 55 9.71 17.74 27.95
N LYS A 56 8.78 16.99 28.55
CA LYS A 56 8.90 15.54 28.73
C LYS A 56 8.61 14.82 27.42
N ALA A 57 7.59 15.25 26.68
CA ALA A 57 7.30 14.74 25.34
C ALA A 57 8.50 14.95 24.40
N ALA A 58 9.14 16.12 24.43
CA ALA A 58 10.33 16.39 23.62
C ALA A 58 11.52 15.46 23.93
N LYS A 59 11.71 15.06 25.20
CA LYS A 59 12.74 14.09 25.58
C LYS A 59 12.37 12.67 25.18
N LEU A 60 11.09 12.30 25.33
CA LEU A 60 10.57 11.01 24.90
C LEU A 60 10.67 10.83 23.39
N LEU A 61 10.36 11.88 22.62
CA LEU A 61 10.47 11.87 21.16
C LEU A 61 11.88 11.47 20.71
N ARG A 62 12.92 12.06 21.31
CA ARG A 62 14.32 11.68 21.03
C ARG A 62 14.66 10.22 21.34
N ILE A 63 13.95 9.60 22.29
CA ILE A 63 14.13 8.19 22.65
C ILE A 63 13.43 7.30 21.61
N VAL A 64 12.21 7.67 21.19
CA VAL A 64 11.42 6.97 20.17
C VAL A 64 12.11 7.05 18.80
N GLU A 65 12.64 8.22 18.42
CA GLU A 65 13.37 8.45 17.16
C GLU A 65 14.75 7.74 17.10
N MET A 66 15.27 7.25 18.23
CA MET A 66 16.55 6.53 18.30
C MET A 66 16.40 5.19 19.05
N PRO A 67 15.58 4.25 18.53
CA PRO A 67 15.18 3.05 19.28
C PRO A 67 16.37 2.16 19.59
N THR A 68 17.35 2.00 18.69
CA THR A 68 18.49 1.09 18.84
C THR A 68 19.32 1.35 20.10
N ARG A 69 19.61 2.63 20.40
CA ARG A 69 20.39 3.01 21.60
C ARG A 69 19.60 2.80 22.88
N PHE A 70 18.30 3.12 22.84
CA PHE A 70 17.40 2.92 23.96
C PHE A 70 17.26 1.43 24.29
N LEU A 71 16.91 0.61 23.30
CA LEU A 71 16.73 -0.83 23.43
C LEU A 71 17.99 -1.49 23.98
N SER A 72 19.15 -1.17 23.42
CA SER A 72 20.43 -1.69 23.92
C SER A 72 20.67 -1.34 25.40
N THR A 73 20.39 -0.10 25.81
CA THR A 73 20.57 0.35 27.20
C THR A 73 19.68 -0.44 28.16
N ILE A 74 18.40 -0.56 27.82
CA ILE A 74 17.40 -1.23 28.66
C ILE A 74 17.68 -2.73 28.73
N GLN A 75 18.03 -3.35 27.60
CA GLN A 75 18.35 -4.77 27.52
C GLN A 75 19.55 -5.13 28.40
N ILE A 76 20.61 -4.31 28.40
CA ILE A 76 21.74 -4.47 29.34
C ILE A 76 21.24 -4.43 30.80
N GLY A 77 20.35 -3.51 31.13
CA GLY A 77 19.76 -3.40 32.47
C GLY A 77 18.99 -4.66 32.87
N ILE A 78 18.13 -5.16 31.99
CA ILE A 78 17.35 -6.40 32.17
C ILE A 78 18.28 -7.60 32.35
N THR A 79 19.25 -7.76 31.44
CA THR A 79 20.19 -8.87 31.47
C THR A 79 21.06 -8.84 32.73
N LEU A 80 21.58 -7.68 33.12
CA LEU A 80 22.40 -7.55 34.32
C LEU A 80 21.59 -7.80 35.60
N ALA A 81 20.38 -7.24 35.71
CA ALA A 81 19.50 -7.47 36.85
C ALA A 81 19.10 -8.96 36.95
N GLY A 82 18.79 -9.60 35.82
CA GLY A 82 18.49 -11.02 35.73
C GLY A 82 19.66 -11.89 36.17
N PHE A 83 20.86 -11.68 35.62
CA PHE A 83 22.05 -12.46 35.98
C PHE A 83 22.48 -12.26 37.44
N LEU A 84 22.46 -11.02 37.95
CA LEU A 84 22.73 -10.77 39.36
C LEU A 84 21.69 -11.44 40.25
N GLY A 85 20.40 -11.40 39.88
CA GLY A 85 19.33 -12.08 40.60
C GLY A 85 19.49 -13.59 40.61
N SER A 86 19.80 -14.21 39.46
CA SER A 86 20.01 -15.66 39.36
C SER A 86 21.28 -16.12 40.09
N ALA A 87 22.39 -15.40 39.97
CA ALA A 87 23.64 -15.72 40.67
C ALA A 87 23.47 -15.57 42.19
N PHE A 88 22.85 -14.47 42.63
CA PHE A 88 22.57 -14.23 44.03
C PHE A 88 21.66 -15.31 44.63
N ALA A 89 20.61 -15.69 43.91
CA ALA A 89 19.71 -16.76 44.27
C ALA A 89 20.42 -18.11 44.45
N ALA A 90 21.27 -18.49 43.49
CA ALA A 90 22.02 -19.74 43.53
C ALA A 90 22.97 -19.81 44.73
N ASP A 91 23.67 -18.71 45.06
CA ASP A 91 24.67 -18.71 46.13
C ASP A 91 24.05 -18.57 47.54
N ASN A 92 22.98 -17.78 47.67
CA ASN A 92 22.47 -17.39 48.99
C ASN A 92 21.23 -18.19 49.43
N LEU A 93 20.40 -18.66 48.50
CA LEU A 93 19.14 -19.35 48.82
C LEU A 93 19.26 -20.88 48.70
N ALA A 94 20.18 -21.39 47.89
CA ALA A 94 20.41 -22.83 47.77
C ALA A 94 21.07 -23.44 49.01
N GLY A 95 21.93 -22.68 49.71
CA GLY A 95 22.64 -23.13 50.92
C GLY A 95 21.68 -23.49 52.07
N PRO A 96 20.78 -22.59 52.49
CA PRO A 96 19.76 -22.87 53.49
C PRO A 96 18.85 -24.04 53.12
N LEU A 97 18.44 -24.15 51.85
CA LEU A 97 17.63 -25.27 51.37
C LEU A 97 18.39 -26.61 51.45
N THR A 98 19.68 -26.60 51.08
CA THR A 98 20.55 -27.77 51.18
C THR A 98 20.70 -28.21 52.64
N GLN A 99 20.95 -27.27 53.56
CA GLN A 99 21.09 -27.58 54.99
C GLN A 99 19.79 -28.11 55.59
N TRP A 100 18.65 -27.53 55.24
CA TRP A 100 17.34 -28.03 55.62
C TRP A 100 17.14 -29.47 55.13
N ALA A 101 17.41 -29.75 53.85
CA ALA A 101 17.27 -31.09 53.28
C ALA A 101 18.21 -32.12 53.95
N VAL A 102 19.49 -31.76 54.13
CA VAL A 102 20.48 -32.64 54.79
C VAL A 102 20.09 -32.94 56.23
N SER A 103 19.60 -31.94 56.97
CA SER A 103 19.19 -32.11 58.38
C SER A 103 17.90 -32.93 58.53
N THR A 104 16.96 -32.79 57.59
CA THR A 104 15.66 -33.47 57.62
C THR A 104 15.78 -34.95 57.24
N PHE A 105 16.61 -35.25 56.23
CA PHE A 105 16.79 -36.61 55.73
C PHE A 105 18.02 -37.34 56.31
N ALA A 106 18.71 -36.72 57.29
CA ALA A 106 19.92 -37.24 57.94
C ALA A 106 21.00 -37.75 56.97
N LEU A 107 21.16 -37.06 55.84
CA LEU A 107 22.05 -37.47 54.75
C LEU A 107 23.52 -37.21 55.11
N THR A 108 24.39 -38.20 54.88
CA THR A 108 25.83 -38.08 55.15
C THR A 108 26.65 -38.60 53.96
N GLY A 109 27.90 -38.12 53.83
CA GLY A 109 28.81 -38.55 52.78
C GLY A 109 28.58 -37.86 51.41
N PRO A 110 28.94 -38.51 50.28
CA PRO A 110 28.99 -37.88 48.96
C PRO A 110 27.62 -37.39 48.44
N VAL A 111 26.52 -37.90 49.01
CA VAL A 111 25.13 -37.51 48.67
C VAL A 111 24.87 -36.03 48.93
N VAL A 112 25.58 -35.41 49.89
CA VAL A 112 25.43 -33.97 50.22
C VAL A 112 25.77 -33.07 49.03
N ALA A 113 26.77 -33.44 48.22
CA ALA A 113 27.14 -32.66 47.03
C ALA A 113 26.05 -32.72 45.93
N THR A 114 25.44 -33.89 45.76
CA THR A 114 24.30 -34.09 44.84
C THR A 114 23.09 -33.28 45.31
N VAL A 115 22.77 -33.31 46.61
CA VAL A 115 21.67 -32.52 47.19
C VAL A 115 21.91 -31.03 47.00
N ARG A 116 23.15 -30.54 47.21
CA ARG A 116 23.48 -29.13 46.96
C ARG A 116 23.22 -28.72 45.51
N THR A 117 23.67 -29.53 44.56
CA THR A 117 23.45 -29.27 43.13
C THR A 117 21.96 -29.26 42.80
N LEU A 118 21.20 -30.22 43.33
CA LEU A 118 19.75 -30.29 43.15
C LEU A 118 19.04 -29.08 43.78
N SER A 119 19.45 -28.65 44.98
CA SER A 119 18.92 -27.45 45.63
C SER A 119 19.19 -26.19 44.82
N VAL A 120 20.38 -26.04 44.22
CA VAL A 120 20.67 -24.91 43.32
C VAL A 120 19.74 -24.92 42.11
N ILE A 121 19.54 -26.07 41.46
CA ILE A 121 18.65 -26.18 40.30
C ILE A 121 17.21 -25.83 40.70
N VAL A 122 16.70 -26.40 41.79
CA VAL A 122 15.33 -26.17 42.25
C VAL A 122 15.10 -24.70 42.61
N VAL A 123 16.01 -24.09 43.38
CA VAL A 123 15.93 -22.67 43.74
C VAL A 123 15.99 -21.79 42.50
N THR A 124 16.88 -22.11 41.56
CA THR A 124 17.00 -21.36 40.29
C THR A 124 15.71 -21.44 39.49
N VAL A 125 15.13 -22.64 39.28
CA VAL A 125 13.88 -22.81 38.52
C VAL A 125 12.73 -22.03 39.17
N ILE A 126 12.56 -22.16 40.48
CA ILE A 126 11.49 -21.46 41.22
C ILE A 126 11.67 -19.95 41.09
N LEU A 127 12.88 -19.43 41.36
CA LEU A 127 13.12 -17.99 41.29
C LEU A 127 13.12 -17.45 39.87
N SER A 128 13.53 -18.23 38.88
CA SER A 128 13.38 -17.89 37.47
C SER A 128 11.90 -17.74 37.10
N PHE A 129 11.00 -18.61 37.59
CA PHE A 129 9.56 -18.43 37.38
C PHE A 129 9.05 -17.12 37.99
N PHE A 130 9.39 -16.84 39.26
CA PHE A 130 8.99 -15.58 39.91
C PHE A 130 9.59 -14.35 39.21
N THR A 131 10.86 -14.41 38.80
CA THR A 131 11.55 -13.32 38.11
C THR A 131 10.98 -13.09 36.72
N LEU A 132 10.62 -14.15 35.99
CA LEU A 132 9.97 -14.04 34.68
C LEU A 132 8.57 -13.46 34.81
N VAL A 133 7.76 -13.96 35.75
CA VAL A 133 6.37 -13.50 35.92
C VAL A 133 6.33 -12.06 36.43
N PHE A 134 6.98 -11.77 37.56
CA PHE A 134 6.89 -10.47 38.23
C PHE A 134 7.91 -9.46 37.72
N GLY A 135 9.06 -9.91 37.22
CA GLY A 135 10.12 -9.06 36.68
C GLY A 135 9.98 -8.77 35.18
N GLU A 136 9.15 -9.51 34.44
CA GLU A 136 9.04 -9.30 33.00
C GLU A 136 7.59 -9.33 32.48
N LEU A 137 6.90 -10.48 32.58
CA LEU A 137 5.61 -10.67 31.91
C LEU A 137 4.50 -9.74 32.43
N VAL A 138 4.34 -9.64 33.76
CA VAL A 138 3.31 -8.78 34.38
C VAL A 138 3.61 -7.29 34.12
N PRO A 139 4.83 -6.77 34.36
CA PRO A 139 5.16 -5.38 34.05
C PRO A 139 4.97 -5.02 32.57
N LYS A 140 5.36 -5.90 31.64
CA LYS A 140 5.15 -5.70 30.20
C LYS A 140 3.67 -5.56 29.86
N ARG A 141 2.81 -6.45 30.37
CA ARG A 141 1.36 -6.37 30.15
C ARG A 141 0.73 -5.09 30.72
N VAL A 142 1.21 -4.63 31.87
CA VAL A 142 0.74 -3.36 32.46
C VAL A 142 1.20 -2.17 31.61
N ALA A 143 2.44 -2.19 31.13
CA ALA A 143 3.01 -1.15 30.28
C ALA A 143 2.27 -1.01 28.95
N MET A 144 1.86 -2.12 28.32
CA MET A 144 1.08 -2.06 27.07
C MET A 144 -0.23 -1.28 27.22
N LYS A 145 -0.92 -1.42 28.37
CA LYS A 145 -2.18 -0.71 28.61
C LYS A 145 -2.00 0.75 29.03
N LYS A 146 -0.82 1.12 29.54
CA LYS A 146 -0.52 2.45 30.10
C LYS A 146 0.83 2.97 29.60
N SER A 147 1.08 2.84 28.30
CA SER A 147 2.38 3.11 27.67
C SER A 147 2.84 4.55 27.92
N GLU A 148 1.97 5.54 27.70
CA GLU A 148 2.31 6.96 27.88
C GLU A 148 2.68 7.32 29.32
N ALA A 149 1.92 6.83 30.31
CA ALA A 149 2.18 7.12 31.72
C ALA A 149 3.51 6.50 32.19
N VAL A 150 3.75 5.23 31.82
CA VAL A 150 4.97 4.51 32.19
C VAL A 150 6.20 5.11 31.49
N ALA A 151 6.08 5.47 30.20
CA ALA A 151 7.17 6.09 29.45
C ALA A 151 7.52 7.47 29.99
N ARG A 152 6.53 8.31 30.33
CA ARG A 152 6.74 9.62 30.98
C ARG A 152 7.38 9.52 32.35
N PHE A 153 6.99 8.53 33.14
CA PHE A 153 7.61 8.26 34.44
C PHE A 153 9.08 7.86 34.26
N SER A 154 9.37 7.05 33.25
CA SER A 154 10.68 6.42 33.10
C SER A 154 11.69 7.24 32.30
N CYS A 155 11.21 8.18 31.48
CA CYS A 155 12.01 9.04 30.59
C CYS A 155 13.27 9.63 31.25
N GLY A 156 13.17 10.13 32.48
CA GLY A 156 14.29 10.75 33.19
C GLY A 156 15.40 9.76 33.55
N VAL A 157 15.03 8.63 34.13
CA VAL A 157 15.97 7.58 34.58
C VAL A 157 16.65 6.93 33.38
N VAL A 158 15.89 6.62 32.34
CA VAL A 158 16.40 6.06 31.07
C VAL A 158 17.43 6.99 30.44
N SER A 159 17.12 8.28 30.34
CA SER A 159 18.04 9.25 29.73
C SER A 159 19.37 9.35 30.47
N LEU A 160 19.32 9.31 31.81
CA LEU A 160 20.51 9.28 32.65
C LEU A 160 21.30 7.99 32.42
N LEU A 161 20.62 6.83 32.47
CA LEU A 161 21.26 5.53 32.30
C LEU A 161 21.88 5.38 30.91
N ALA A 162 21.19 5.79 29.86
CA ALA A 162 21.69 5.80 28.49
C ALA A 162 22.94 6.68 28.35
N THR A 163 23.05 7.75 29.14
CA THR A 163 24.24 8.62 29.17
C THR A 163 25.40 7.95 29.89
N VAL A 164 25.14 7.31 31.03
CA VAL A 164 26.16 6.56 31.80
C VAL A 164 26.67 5.35 31.03
N MET A 165 25.78 4.66 30.31
CA MET A 165 26.09 3.43 29.56
C MET A 165 26.68 3.68 28.16
N ARG A 166 26.83 4.95 27.73
CA ARG A 166 27.45 5.32 26.44
C ARG A 166 28.74 4.56 26.10
N PRO A 167 29.77 4.48 26.98
CA PRO A 167 31.01 3.78 26.64
C PRO A 167 30.79 2.28 26.40
N LEU A 168 29.87 1.66 27.15
CA LEU A 168 29.55 0.25 26.99
C LEU A 168 28.76 0.00 25.68
N ILE A 169 27.79 0.87 25.38
CA ILE A 169 27.02 0.81 24.13
C ILE A 169 27.95 0.98 22.93
N TRP A 170 28.89 1.93 22.99
CA TRP A 170 29.88 2.15 21.94
C TRP A 170 30.72 0.89 21.66
N LEU A 171 31.17 0.22 22.72
CA LEU A 171 31.90 -1.05 22.59
C LEU A 171 31.04 -2.14 21.95
N LEU A 172 29.78 -2.24 22.36
CA LEU A 172 28.82 -3.19 21.78
C LEU A 172 28.57 -2.90 20.30
N THR A 173 28.32 -1.64 19.93
CA THR A 173 28.12 -1.25 18.53
C THR A 173 29.33 -1.60 17.66
N ILE A 174 30.55 -1.36 18.14
CA ILE A 174 31.77 -1.77 17.43
C ILE A 174 31.82 -3.28 17.26
N SER A 175 31.53 -4.05 18.32
CA SER A 175 31.54 -5.50 18.24
C SER A 175 30.48 -6.03 17.26
N THR A 176 29.27 -5.47 17.27
CA THR A 176 28.19 -5.83 16.33
C THR A 176 28.59 -5.50 14.91
N ASN A 177 29.10 -4.30 14.66
CA ASN A 177 29.52 -3.88 13.32
C ASN A 177 30.71 -4.70 12.80
N ALA A 178 31.62 -5.13 13.68
CA ALA A 178 32.71 -6.04 13.29
C ALA A 178 32.19 -7.41 12.83
N VAL A 179 31.14 -7.92 13.50
CA VAL A 179 30.47 -9.16 13.09
C VAL A 179 29.71 -8.96 11.79
N LEU A 180 28.92 -7.88 11.65
CA LEU A 180 28.20 -7.58 10.41
C LEU A 180 29.13 -7.40 9.22
N TRP A 181 30.28 -6.76 9.44
CA TRP A 181 31.34 -6.63 8.45
C TRP A 181 31.88 -8.00 7.99
N LEU A 182 32.02 -8.96 8.91
CA LEU A 182 32.41 -10.34 8.56
C LEU A 182 31.37 -11.03 7.65
N PHE A 183 30.10 -10.72 7.84
CA PHE A 183 28.99 -11.22 7.00
C PHE A 183 28.71 -10.35 5.77
N ARG A 184 29.49 -9.28 5.53
CA ARG A 184 29.28 -8.29 4.45
C ARG A 184 27.89 -7.63 4.46
N ILE A 185 27.30 -7.46 5.64
CA ILE A 185 26.02 -6.76 5.82
C ILE A 185 26.33 -5.31 6.18
N ASN A 186 25.76 -4.34 5.45
CA ASN A 186 25.92 -2.93 5.74
C ASN A 186 24.82 -2.46 6.73
N PRO A 187 25.17 -2.09 7.98
CA PRO A 187 24.19 -1.68 8.99
C PRO A 187 23.53 -0.32 8.74
N ASN A 188 23.98 0.42 7.72
CA ASN A 188 23.45 1.74 7.35
C ASN A 188 22.63 1.72 6.05
N ASP A 189 22.34 0.54 5.50
CA ASP A 189 21.30 0.39 4.46
C ASP A 189 19.94 0.49 5.16
N GLU A 190 19.60 1.68 5.66
CA GLU A 190 18.20 2.02 5.89
C GLU A 190 17.63 2.46 4.54
N ASP A 191 16.51 1.84 4.14
CA ASP A 191 15.67 2.15 2.99
C ASP A 191 15.22 3.63 3.01
N LYS A 192 16.12 4.55 2.64
CA LYS A 192 15.87 6.00 2.60
C LYS A 192 15.22 6.46 1.30
N GLU A 193 15.04 5.55 0.36
CA GLU A 193 14.20 5.77 -0.80
C GLU A 193 12.95 4.95 -0.55
N VAL A 194 11.90 5.61 -0.07
CA VAL A 194 10.55 5.05 -0.19
C VAL A 194 10.35 4.88 -1.69
N SER A 195 10.43 3.64 -2.17
CA SER A 195 10.12 3.32 -3.56
C SER A 195 8.68 3.74 -3.86
N GLU A 196 8.34 3.90 -5.14
CA GLU A 196 6.95 4.12 -5.54
C GLU A 196 6.03 3.06 -4.92
N GLU A 197 6.44 1.79 -4.94
CA GLU A 197 5.78 0.68 -4.25
C GLU A 197 5.58 0.92 -2.74
N GLY A 198 6.61 1.42 -2.06
CA GLY A 198 6.54 1.75 -0.65
C GLY A 198 5.60 2.93 -0.38
N LEU A 199 5.47 3.86 -1.32
CA LEU A 199 4.54 4.99 -1.24
C LEU A 199 3.11 4.55 -1.48
N ARG A 200 2.85 3.64 -2.44
CA ARG A 200 1.53 3.01 -2.67
C ARG A 200 1.03 2.32 -1.40
N ILE A 201 1.85 1.48 -0.77
CA ILE A 201 1.51 0.83 0.51
C ILE A 201 1.15 1.85 1.60
N LEU A 202 1.83 2.99 1.66
CA LEU A 202 1.53 4.04 2.64
C LEU A 202 0.20 4.74 2.35
N ILE A 203 -0.15 4.92 1.07
CA ILE A 203 -1.43 5.51 0.64
C ILE A 203 -2.57 4.55 0.97
N ASP A 204 -2.44 3.27 0.65
CA ASP A 204 -3.40 2.21 1.01
C ASP A 204 -3.68 2.19 2.52
N LEU A 205 -2.61 2.16 3.32
CA LEU A 205 -2.71 2.19 4.78
C LEU A 205 -3.31 3.49 5.32
N SER A 206 -3.31 4.57 4.53
CA SER A 206 -3.89 5.86 4.90
C SER A 206 -5.37 5.94 4.52
N GLU A 207 -5.76 5.35 3.39
CA GLU A 207 -7.16 5.15 2.97
C GLU A 207 -7.90 4.26 3.99
N GLU A 208 -7.34 3.09 4.35
CA GLU A 208 -7.95 2.18 5.34
C GLU A 208 -8.19 2.86 6.71
N LYS A 209 -7.35 3.85 7.04
CA LYS A 209 -7.45 4.62 8.29
C LYS A 209 -8.36 5.84 8.17
N GLY A 210 -8.93 6.10 6.99
CA GLY A 210 -9.79 7.23 6.68
C GLY A 210 -9.07 8.57 6.71
N ALA A 211 -7.76 8.58 6.45
CA ALA A 211 -6.96 9.80 6.36
C ALA A 211 -6.90 10.38 4.92
N ILE A 212 -7.18 9.54 3.93
CA ILE A 212 -7.26 9.86 2.49
C ILE A 212 -8.59 9.30 2.00
N GLU A 213 -9.30 10.04 1.17
CA GLU A 213 -10.54 9.58 0.51
C GLU A 213 -10.21 8.73 -0.72
N THR A 214 -11.10 7.81 -1.13
CA THR A 214 -10.83 6.90 -2.26
C THR A 214 -10.56 7.66 -3.56
N GLU A 215 -11.30 8.74 -3.82
CA GLU A 215 -11.07 9.64 -4.98
C GLU A 215 -9.68 10.29 -4.96
N GLU A 216 -9.17 10.64 -3.77
CA GLU A 216 -7.83 11.21 -3.62
C GLU A 216 -6.74 10.17 -3.87
N LYS A 217 -6.97 8.91 -3.46
CA LYS A 217 -6.04 7.80 -3.74
C LYS A 217 -5.96 7.54 -5.24
N GLU A 218 -7.11 7.44 -5.91
CA GLU A 218 -7.20 7.19 -7.35
C GLU A 218 -6.43 8.26 -8.14
N MET A 219 -6.64 9.55 -7.80
CA MET A 219 -5.87 10.64 -8.41
C MET A 219 -4.36 10.50 -8.18
N ILE A 220 -3.92 10.03 -7.01
CA ILE A 220 -2.49 9.83 -6.75
C ILE A 220 -1.94 8.64 -7.56
N GLU A 221 -2.70 7.56 -7.71
CA GLU A 221 -2.35 6.42 -8.55
C GLU A 221 -2.24 6.83 -10.02
N ASN A 222 -3.23 7.55 -10.52
CA ASN A 222 -3.24 8.15 -11.86
C ASN A 222 -2.02 9.05 -12.09
N ILE A 223 -1.55 9.81 -11.10
CA ILE A 223 -0.30 10.59 -11.22
C ILE A 223 0.93 9.69 -11.43
N PHE A 224 0.99 8.53 -10.78
CA PHE A 224 2.10 7.59 -10.98
C PHE A 224 2.06 6.98 -12.39
N GLU A 225 0.87 6.59 -12.85
CA GLU A 225 0.67 6.04 -14.18
C GLU A 225 0.92 7.06 -15.28
N PHE A 226 0.38 8.26 -15.12
CA PHE A 226 0.63 9.40 -15.98
C PHE A 226 2.13 9.62 -16.18
N ASN A 227 2.95 9.55 -15.12
CA ASN A 227 4.40 9.68 -15.28
C ASN A 227 5.02 8.60 -16.19
N ASN A 228 4.45 7.41 -16.28
CA ASN A 228 4.95 6.29 -17.07
C ASN A 228 4.38 6.22 -18.50
N MET A 229 3.27 6.90 -18.75
CA MET A 229 2.65 6.97 -20.08
C MET A 229 3.42 7.86 -21.06
N THR A 230 3.15 7.64 -22.34
CA THR A 230 3.66 8.39 -23.47
C THR A 230 2.54 9.03 -24.27
N ALA A 231 2.89 9.96 -25.16
CA ALA A 231 1.92 10.57 -26.06
C ALA A 231 1.22 9.55 -26.96
N ALA A 232 1.83 8.40 -27.24
CA ALA A 232 1.20 7.31 -27.99
C ALA A 232 0.02 6.68 -27.25
N ASP A 233 0.10 6.63 -25.92
CA ASP A 233 -0.89 5.94 -25.07
C ASP A 233 -2.16 6.78 -24.89
N VAL A 234 -2.04 8.10 -24.99
CA VAL A 234 -3.12 9.08 -24.70
C VAL A 234 -3.61 9.85 -25.93
N MET A 235 -3.07 9.56 -27.12
CA MET A 235 -3.42 10.33 -28.32
C MET A 235 -4.75 9.89 -28.92
N VAL A 236 -5.48 10.86 -29.46
CA VAL A 236 -6.52 10.58 -30.46
C VAL A 236 -5.82 10.13 -31.74
N HIS A 237 -6.02 8.87 -32.09
CA HIS A 237 -5.39 8.26 -33.25
C HIS A 237 -5.81 8.96 -34.56
N ARG A 238 -4.92 8.99 -35.55
CA ARG A 238 -5.13 9.66 -36.86
C ARG A 238 -6.44 9.30 -37.58
N THR A 239 -6.99 8.13 -37.32
CA THR A 239 -8.26 7.65 -37.91
C THR A 239 -9.47 8.37 -37.35
N ASP A 240 -9.39 8.80 -36.09
CA ASP A 240 -10.48 9.39 -35.32
C ASP A 240 -10.33 10.92 -35.24
N MET A 241 -9.25 11.46 -35.82
CA MET A 241 -9.02 12.90 -35.92
C MET A 241 -10.02 13.58 -36.86
N VAL A 242 -10.79 14.53 -36.32
CA VAL A 242 -11.60 15.46 -37.12
C VAL A 242 -10.71 16.58 -37.66
N MET A 243 -10.45 16.55 -38.98
CA MET A 243 -9.57 17.50 -39.66
C MET A 243 -10.28 18.29 -40.75
N LEU A 244 -9.77 19.49 -41.05
CA LEU A 244 -10.25 20.36 -42.12
C LEU A 244 -9.23 20.47 -43.25
N ARG A 245 -9.69 20.65 -44.49
CA ARG A 245 -8.81 20.95 -45.62
C ARG A 245 -8.59 22.46 -45.77
N ALA A 246 -7.39 22.86 -46.18
CA ALA A 246 -7.06 24.24 -46.45
C ALA A 246 -7.95 24.90 -47.52
N GLU A 247 -8.50 24.09 -48.43
CA GLU A 247 -9.40 24.48 -49.52
C GLU A 247 -10.89 24.25 -49.22
N ASP A 248 -11.25 23.80 -48.01
CA ASP A 248 -12.65 23.60 -47.65
C ASP A 248 -13.45 24.92 -47.70
N THR A 249 -14.70 24.85 -48.16
CA THR A 249 -15.56 26.03 -48.21
C THR A 249 -15.98 26.45 -46.80
N PRO A 250 -16.29 27.75 -46.58
CA PRO A 250 -16.75 28.21 -45.27
C PRO A 250 -17.93 27.42 -44.71
N GLU A 251 -18.89 27.03 -45.57
CA GLU A 251 -20.06 26.26 -45.17
C GLU A 251 -19.68 24.86 -44.67
N LYS A 252 -18.66 24.24 -45.27
CA LYS A 252 -18.19 22.91 -44.84
C LYS A 252 -17.45 22.99 -43.51
N ILE A 253 -16.67 24.05 -43.30
CA ILE A 253 -15.97 24.32 -42.03
C ILE A 253 -17.00 24.57 -40.92
N GLU A 254 -17.99 25.42 -41.16
CA GLU A 254 -19.07 25.69 -40.20
C GLU A 254 -19.86 24.42 -39.87
N LYS A 255 -20.17 23.60 -40.87
CA LYS A 255 -20.82 22.30 -40.67
C LYS A 255 -19.99 21.36 -39.80
N ALA A 256 -18.69 21.25 -40.05
CA ALA A 256 -17.80 20.41 -39.23
C ALA A 256 -17.70 20.91 -37.78
N ILE A 257 -17.69 22.24 -37.58
CA ILE A 257 -17.74 22.86 -36.25
C ILE A 257 -19.05 22.51 -35.53
N GLU A 258 -20.19 22.62 -36.21
CA GLU A 258 -21.51 22.35 -35.64
C GLU A 258 -21.70 20.86 -35.30
N GLU A 259 -21.26 19.96 -36.18
CA GLU A 259 -21.43 18.51 -35.99
C GLU A 259 -20.52 17.93 -34.91
N SER A 260 -19.28 18.42 -34.79
CA SER A 260 -18.31 17.87 -33.83
C SER A 260 -18.27 18.60 -32.49
N GLY A 261 -18.70 19.86 -32.42
CA GLY A 261 -18.62 20.68 -31.19
C GLY A 261 -17.19 21.05 -30.76
N LEU A 262 -16.16 20.66 -31.53
CA LEU A 262 -14.76 20.81 -31.12
C LEU A 262 -14.28 22.27 -31.15
N SER A 263 -13.35 22.58 -30.24
CA SER A 263 -12.78 23.94 -30.10
C SER A 263 -11.63 24.23 -31.08
N ARG A 264 -10.95 23.19 -31.58
CA ARG A 264 -9.73 23.29 -32.39
C ARG A 264 -9.70 22.17 -33.43
N PHE A 265 -9.24 22.50 -34.63
CA PHE A 265 -9.16 21.58 -35.76
C PHE A 265 -7.78 21.64 -36.40
N PRO A 266 -7.10 20.49 -36.60
CA PRO A 266 -5.96 20.41 -37.51
C PRO A 266 -6.41 20.70 -38.93
N VAL A 267 -5.61 21.48 -39.65
CA VAL A 267 -5.83 21.85 -41.05
C VAL A 267 -4.70 21.32 -41.91
N TYR A 268 -5.05 20.57 -42.95
CA TYR A 268 -4.09 19.97 -43.88
C TYR A 268 -4.26 20.48 -45.31
N GLU A 269 -3.21 20.35 -46.13
CA GLU A 269 -3.20 20.77 -47.53
C GLU A 269 -3.29 19.57 -48.49
N GLU A 270 -2.26 18.72 -48.55
CA GLU A 270 -2.25 17.56 -49.47
C GLU A 270 -2.95 16.31 -48.87
N ASP A 271 -2.50 15.86 -47.71
CA ASP A 271 -2.99 14.68 -47.00
C ASP A 271 -2.93 14.86 -45.47
N ALA A 272 -3.34 13.85 -44.72
CA ALA A 272 -3.35 13.87 -43.25
C ALA A 272 -1.95 14.01 -42.62
N ASP A 273 -0.88 13.77 -43.38
CA ASP A 273 0.50 13.92 -42.91
C ASP A 273 1.02 15.36 -43.09
N ASP A 274 0.37 16.17 -43.94
CA ASP A 274 0.72 17.58 -44.20
C ASP A 274 -0.14 18.58 -43.40
N ILE A 275 0.03 18.59 -42.08
CA ILE A 275 -0.65 19.54 -41.18
C ILE A 275 0.03 20.93 -41.25
N ILE A 276 -0.64 21.88 -41.92
CA ILE A 276 -0.15 23.25 -42.10
C ILE A 276 -0.48 24.19 -40.92
N GLY A 277 -1.46 23.83 -40.08
CA GLY A 277 -1.80 24.61 -38.90
C GLY A 277 -3.05 24.17 -38.17
N ILE A 278 -3.34 24.87 -37.07
CA ILE A 278 -4.51 24.61 -36.21
C ILE A 278 -5.46 25.79 -36.30
N LEU A 279 -6.74 25.52 -36.61
CA LEU A 279 -7.82 26.49 -36.59
C LEU A 279 -8.52 26.47 -35.23
N SER A 280 -8.79 27.65 -34.65
CA SER A 280 -9.68 27.78 -33.49
C SER A 280 -11.09 28.14 -33.94
N THR A 281 -12.08 27.37 -33.49
CA THR A 281 -13.51 27.62 -33.70
C THR A 281 -13.90 29.03 -33.29
N ARG A 282 -13.41 29.49 -32.14
CA ARG A 282 -13.65 30.85 -31.63
C ARG A 282 -13.13 31.91 -32.60
N GLU A 283 -11.92 31.75 -33.13
CA GLU A 283 -11.33 32.72 -34.05
C GLU A 283 -12.05 32.72 -35.40
N TRP A 284 -12.45 31.54 -35.89
CA TRP A 284 -13.25 31.37 -37.10
C TRP A 284 -14.59 32.12 -36.99
N LEU A 285 -15.38 31.85 -35.95
CA LEU A 285 -16.69 32.48 -35.74
C LEU A 285 -16.60 34.00 -35.57
N ILE A 286 -15.57 34.50 -34.86
CA ILE A 286 -15.31 35.94 -34.74
C ILE A 286 -14.91 36.56 -36.09
N ASN A 287 -14.13 35.84 -36.90
CA ASN A 287 -13.71 36.32 -38.22
C ASN A 287 -14.86 36.39 -39.22
N ALA A 288 -15.77 35.41 -39.21
CA ALA A 288 -16.94 35.35 -40.08
C ALA A 288 -17.86 36.56 -39.94
N ARG A 289 -17.91 37.18 -38.75
CA ARG A 289 -18.74 38.38 -38.48
C ARG A 289 -18.09 39.70 -38.94
N LYS A 290 -16.86 39.68 -39.44
CA LYS A 290 -16.17 40.90 -39.89
C LYS A 290 -16.65 41.32 -41.28
N PRO A 291 -16.62 42.63 -41.61
CA PRO A 291 -17.01 43.11 -42.94
C PRO A 291 -16.16 42.53 -44.09
N GLN A 292 -14.91 42.16 -43.78
CA GLN A 292 -13.99 41.47 -44.67
C GLN A 292 -13.34 40.33 -43.87
N PRO A 293 -13.93 39.13 -43.91
CA PRO A 293 -13.34 37.95 -43.27
C PRO A 293 -11.98 37.64 -43.89
N LYS A 294 -11.00 37.32 -43.03
CA LYS A 294 -9.71 36.81 -43.49
C LYS A 294 -9.85 35.40 -44.07
N PRO A 295 -9.01 35.02 -45.04
CA PRO A 295 -8.96 33.64 -45.53
C PRO A 295 -8.48 32.68 -44.41
N LEU A 296 -8.88 31.41 -44.51
CA LEU A 296 -8.55 30.36 -43.53
C LEU A 296 -7.06 30.34 -43.17
N ARG A 297 -6.17 30.37 -44.17
CA ARG A 297 -4.71 30.32 -44.00
C ARG A 297 -4.15 31.43 -43.11
N GLU A 298 -4.80 32.59 -43.03
CA GLU A 298 -4.40 33.70 -42.16
C GLU A 298 -4.88 33.55 -40.71
N LEU A 299 -5.80 32.62 -40.44
CA LEU A 299 -6.32 32.30 -39.11
C LEU A 299 -5.60 31.11 -38.47
N LEU A 300 -4.79 30.38 -39.24
CA LEU A 300 -4.09 29.21 -38.74
C LEU A 300 -3.00 29.62 -37.75
N ARG A 301 -2.96 28.91 -36.62
CA ARG A 301 -1.84 28.93 -35.70
C ARG A 301 -0.85 27.83 -36.08
N ARG A 302 0.44 28.07 -35.82
CA ARG A 302 1.48 27.08 -36.11
C ARG A 302 1.21 25.80 -35.30
N PRO A 303 1.26 24.63 -35.94
CA PRO A 303 1.12 23.37 -35.23
C PRO A 303 2.36 23.11 -34.36
N TYR A 304 2.16 22.43 -33.25
CA TYR A 304 3.23 22.01 -32.35
C TYR A 304 3.37 20.50 -32.45
N PHE A 305 4.50 20.03 -32.96
CA PHE A 305 4.74 18.61 -33.20
C PHE A 305 5.55 17.97 -32.07
N VAL A 306 5.17 16.76 -31.70
CA VAL A 306 5.86 15.96 -30.68
C VAL A 306 5.96 14.50 -31.14
N PRO A 307 7.06 13.80 -30.83
CA PRO A 307 7.17 12.37 -31.15
C PRO A 307 6.24 11.55 -30.25
N GLN A 308 5.70 10.44 -30.77
CA GLN A 308 4.82 9.54 -30.01
C GLN A 308 5.44 9.00 -28.71
N SER A 309 6.78 8.89 -28.66
CA SER A 309 7.51 8.40 -27.48
C SER A 309 7.73 9.44 -26.37
N VAL A 310 7.24 10.68 -26.51
CA VAL A 310 7.41 11.68 -25.44
C VAL A 310 6.55 11.31 -24.24
N ARG A 311 7.09 11.41 -23.03
CA ARG A 311 6.31 11.17 -21.81
C ARG A 311 5.27 12.27 -21.61
N THR A 312 4.10 11.89 -21.11
CA THR A 312 2.95 12.80 -20.89
C THR A 312 3.27 13.89 -19.87
N ASP A 313 4.04 13.61 -18.81
CA ASP A 313 4.50 14.60 -17.82
C ASP A 313 5.34 15.72 -18.43
N LEU A 314 6.24 15.34 -19.34
CA LEU A 314 7.05 16.27 -20.11
C LEU A 314 6.22 17.04 -21.13
N LEU A 315 5.32 16.34 -21.83
CA LEU A 315 4.43 16.93 -22.84
C LEU A 315 3.52 17.99 -22.22
N PHE A 316 2.86 17.67 -21.10
CA PHE A 316 1.99 18.57 -20.35
C PHE A 316 2.73 19.84 -19.94
N ARG A 317 3.93 19.70 -19.36
CA ARG A 317 4.76 20.85 -18.96
C ARG A 317 5.17 21.70 -20.16
N ASP A 318 5.53 21.07 -21.27
CA ASP A 318 5.91 21.76 -22.51
C ASP A 318 4.73 22.53 -23.10
N MET A 319 3.55 21.92 -23.21
CA MET A 319 2.31 22.54 -23.67
C MET A 319 1.90 23.71 -22.77
N GLN A 320 1.98 23.55 -21.45
CA GLN A 320 1.69 24.61 -20.48
C GLN A 320 2.65 25.80 -20.62
N SER A 321 3.96 25.53 -20.72
CA SER A 321 4.98 26.59 -20.84
C SER A 321 4.86 27.38 -22.16
N LYS A 322 4.53 26.68 -23.25
CA LYS A 322 4.35 27.24 -24.59
C LYS A 322 2.95 27.79 -24.84
N LYS A 323 2.01 27.59 -23.90
CA LYS A 323 0.59 27.94 -24.01
C LYS A 323 -0.07 27.34 -25.25
N VAL A 324 0.28 26.09 -25.53
CA VAL A 324 -0.28 25.27 -26.59
C VAL A 324 -1.32 24.35 -25.97
N HIS A 325 -2.47 24.18 -26.62
CA HIS A 325 -3.58 23.36 -26.13
C HIS A 325 -3.81 22.10 -26.97
N LEU A 326 -3.15 21.98 -28.12
CA LEU A 326 -3.26 20.84 -29.02
C LEU A 326 -1.91 20.64 -29.68
N SER A 327 -1.41 19.41 -29.60
CA SER A 327 -0.15 18.98 -30.20
C SER A 327 -0.44 17.90 -31.23
N ILE A 328 0.30 17.92 -32.34
CA ILE A 328 0.25 16.86 -33.35
C ILE A 328 1.33 15.83 -33.02
N VAL A 329 0.95 14.58 -32.92
CA VAL A 329 1.85 13.47 -32.61
C VAL A 329 2.38 12.90 -33.93
N VAL A 330 3.69 12.72 -34.01
CA VAL A 330 4.36 12.17 -35.19
C VAL A 330 5.01 10.82 -34.90
N ASP A 331 4.97 9.94 -35.89
CA ASP A 331 5.64 8.64 -35.87
C ASP A 331 7.15 8.76 -36.20
N GLU A 332 7.86 7.63 -36.20
CA GLU A 332 9.30 7.58 -36.51
C GLU A 332 9.64 7.90 -37.96
N TYR A 333 8.66 7.83 -38.85
CA TYR A 333 8.80 8.09 -40.28
C TYR A 333 8.45 9.56 -40.62
N GLY A 334 7.95 10.31 -39.65
CA GLY A 334 7.54 11.71 -39.77
C GLY A 334 6.10 11.89 -40.25
N GLY A 335 5.29 10.83 -40.29
CA GLY A 335 3.85 10.90 -40.55
C GLY A 335 3.06 11.32 -39.31
N THR A 336 1.82 11.75 -39.50
CA THR A 336 0.91 12.08 -38.40
C THR A 336 0.38 10.78 -37.79
N ALA A 337 0.73 10.53 -36.54
CA ALA A 337 0.21 9.40 -35.76
C ALA A 337 -1.14 9.73 -35.10
N GLY A 338 -1.30 10.98 -34.66
CA GLY A 338 -2.47 11.41 -33.90
C GLY A 338 -2.39 12.86 -33.44
N LEU A 339 -3.24 13.22 -32.48
CA LEU A 339 -3.15 14.48 -31.73
C LEU A 339 -3.35 14.24 -30.23
N VAL A 340 -2.83 15.16 -29.42
CA VAL A 340 -3.04 15.17 -27.96
C VAL A 340 -3.43 16.59 -27.54
N THR A 341 -4.48 16.71 -26.75
CA THR A 341 -4.93 17.97 -26.16
C THR A 341 -4.44 18.12 -24.71
N MET A 342 -4.53 19.32 -24.14
CA MET A 342 -4.22 19.48 -22.72
C MET A 342 -5.32 18.92 -21.83
N GLU A 343 -6.53 18.86 -22.39
CA GLU A 343 -7.72 18.32 -21.78
C GLU A 343 -7.55 16.79 -21.60
N ASP A 344 -7.15 16.06 -22.65
CA ASP A 344 -6.86 14.62 -22.59
C ASP A 344 -5.76 14.31 -21.53
N LEU A 345 -4.68 15.10 -21.50
CA LEU A 345 -3.61 14.92 -20.51
C LEU A 345 -4.04 15.17 -19.05
N LEU A 346 -5.09 15.97 -18.83
CA LEU A 346 -5.64 16.23 -17.50
C LEU A 346 -6.63 15.14 -17.09
N GLU A 347 -7.38 14.61 -18.04
CA GLU A 347 -8.31 13.50 -17.85
C GLU A 347 -7.59 12.27 -17.31
N GLU A 348 -6.40 11.94 -17.84
CA GLU A 348 -5.56 10.85 -17.32
C GLU A 348 -5.14 11.01 -15.85
N ILE A 349 -5.19 12.22 -15.28
CA ILE A 349 -4.83 12.46 -13.88
C ILE A 349 -6.08 12.48 -13.00
N VAL A 350 -7.12 13.18 -13.46
CA VAL A 350 -8.31 13.49 -12.66
C VAL A 350 -9.40 12.43 -12.82
N GLY A 351 -9.30 11.58 -13.83
CA GLY A 351 -10.40 10.73 -14.30
C GLY A 351 -11.44 11.55 -15.08
N ASN A 352 -12.55 10.90 -15.42
CA ASN A 352 -13.64 11.50 -16.18
C ASN A 352 -14.19 12.76 -15.48
N ILE A 353 -13.85 13.95 -15.99
CA ILE A 353 -14.47 15.20 -15.58
C ILE A 353 -15.69 15.43 -16.48
N TYR A 354 -16.86 15.02 -16.01
CA TYR A 354 -18.12 15.23 -16.73
C TYR A 354 -18.36 16.73 -16.98
N ASP A 355 -18.42 17.17 -18.24
CA ASP A 355 -18.77 18.54 -18.62
C ASP A 355 -20.29 18.74 -18.48
N GLU A 356 -20.74 19.97 -18.18
CA GLU A 356 -22.18 20.32 -18.10
C GLU A 356 -22.90 20.17 -19.46
N PHE A 357 -22.14 19.95 -20.55
CA PHE A 357 -22.62 19.79 -21.92
C PHE A 357 -22.50 18.36 -22.45
N ASP A 358 -21.91 17.45 -21.68
CA ASP A 358 -21.88 16.04 -22.09
C ASP A 358 -23.31 15.49 -22.06
N PRO A 359 -23.77 14.84 -23.15
CA PRO A 359 -25.03 14.12 -23.11
C PRO A 359 -24.95 13.14 -21.94
N GLN A 360 -25.93 13.20 -21.06
CA GLN A 360 -26.03 12.36 -19.87
C GLN A 360 -26.47 10.93 -20.28
N GLU A 361 -25.69 10.26 -21.11
CA GLU A 361 -25.76 8.86 -21.54
C GLU A 361 -24.30 8.49 -21.84
N ASP A 362 -23.62 7.62 -21.10
CA ASP A 362 -23.66 6.18 -21.33
C ASP A 362 -23.29 5.42 -20.04
N LEU A 363 -24.28 4.80 -19.39
CA LEU A 363 -23.96 3.66 -18.53
C LEU A 363 -23.59 2.51 -19.48
N GLU A 364 -22.31 2.13 -19.52
CA GLU A 364 -21.86 1.02 -20.35
C GLU A 364 -22.47 -0.32 -19.93
N ILE A 365 -22.90 -0.46 -18.68
CA ILE A 365 -23.59 -1.64 -18.14
C ILE A 365 -24.96 -1.23 -17.56
N ILE A 366 -26.03 -1.66 -18.22
CA ILE A 366 -27.42 -1.34 -17.86
C ILE A 366 -28.12 -2.62 -17.35
N PRO A 367 -28.53 -2.70 -16.07
CA PRO A 367 -29.25 -3.86 -15.57
C PRO A 367 -30.67 -3.93 -16.18
N LEU A 368 -31.01 -5.06 -16.79
CA LEU A 368 -32.33 -5.35 -17.36
C LEU A 368 -33.18 -6.29 -16.50
N GLY A 369 -32.58 -6.98 -15.52
CA GLY A 369 -33.24 -7.93 -14.59
C GLY A 369 -32.26 -8.55 -13.58
N GLU A 370 -32.70 -9.55 -12.80
CA GLU A 370 -31.86 -10.18 -11.75
C GLU A 370 -30.60 -10.88 -12.30
N ASP A 371 -30.65 -11.41 -13.52
CA ASP A 371 -29.55 -12.13 -14.17
C ASP A 371 -29.33 -11.67 -15.62
N ARG A 372 -29.71 -10.42 -15.95
CA ARG A 372 -29.61 -9.89 -17.32
C ARG A 372 -29.19 -8.43 -17.36
N TRP A 373 -28.26 -8.12 -18.23
CA TRP A 373 -27.70 -6.79 -18.45
C TRP A 373 -27.65 -6.47 -19.95
N ARG A 374 -27.77 -5.20 -20.29
CA ARG A 374 -27.44 -4.66 -21.61
C ARG A 374 -26.10 -3.94 -21.47
N VAL A 375 -25.13 -4.32 -22.27
CA VAL A 375 -23.75 -3.91 -22.09
C VAL A 375 -23.20 -3.38 -23.40
N ALA A 376 -22.49 -2.25 -23.36
CA ALA A 376 -21.79 -1.68 -24.50
C ALA A 376 -20.63 -2.59 -24.90
N GLY A 377 -20.33 -2.70 -26.20
CA GLY A 377 -19.19 -3.51 -26.63
C GLY A 377 -17.82 -2.91 -26.27
N SER A 378 -17.77 -1.62 -25.93
CA SER A 378 -16.60 -0.94 -25.35
C SER A 378 -16.35 -1.30 -23.89
N ALA A 379 -17.37 -1.79 -23.17
CA ALA A 379 -17.28 -2.04 -21.74
C ALA A 379 -16.12 -2.98 -21.39
N GLU A 380 -15.35 -2.58 -20.39
CA GLU A 380 -14.26 -3.37 -19.85
C GLU A 380 -14.78 -4.68 -19.25
N LEU A 381 -14.09 -5.78 -19.55
CA LEU A 381 -14.50 -7.09 -19.05
C LEU A 381 -14.38 -7.18 -17.54
N GLU A 382 -13.35 -6.58 -16.95
CA GLU A 382 -13.14 -6.61 -15.51
C GLU A 382 -14.31 -5.96 -14.75
N GLU A 383 -14.74 -4.77 -15.18
CA GLU A 383 -15.93 -4.09 -14.65
C GLU A 383 -17.21 -4.91 -14.84
N LEU A 384 -17.37 -5.55 -16.00
CA LEU A 384 -18.51 -6.42 -16.27
C LEU A 384 -18.54 -7.63 -15.31
N PHE A 385 -17.42 -8.32 -15.12
CA PHE A 385 -17.32 -9.47 -14.22
C PHE A 385 -17.55 -9.08 -12.76
N GLU A 386 -17.02 -7.93 -12.33
CA GLU A 386 -17.28 -7.36 -11.01
C GLU A 386 -18.78 -7.05 -10.81
N ALA A 387 -19.42 -6.38 -11.78
CA ALA A 387 -20.84 -6.07 -11.75
C ALA A 387 -21.73 -7.32 -11.70
N LEU A 388 -21.28 -8.43 -12.28
CA LEU A 388 -21.94 -9.74 -12.29
C LEU A 388 -21.65 -10.58 -11.02
N GLY A 389 -20.71 -10.13 -10.17
CA GLY A 389 -20.21 -10.87 -9.02
C GLY A 389 -19.59 -12.22 -9.42
N MET A 390 -18.85 -12.24 -10.52
CA MET A 390 -18.16 -13.42 -11.06
C MET A 390 -16.65 -13.13 -11.11
N GLU A 391 -15.82 -14.17 -10.96
CA GLU A 391 -14.37 -14.03 -11.12
C GLU A 391 -14.02 -14.07 -12.61
N MET A 392 -13.21 -13.13 -13.08
CA MET A 392 -12.70 -13.13 -14.44
C MET A 392 -11.71 -14.29 -14.64
N PRO A 393 -11.82 -15.08 -15.72
CA PRO A 393 -10.88 -16.18 -15.98
C PRO A 393 -9.47 -15.67 -16.30
N GLU A 394 -8.45 -16.27 -15.67
CA GLU A 394 -7.03 -15.90 -15.89
C GLU A 394 -6.52 -16.14 -17.32
N GLU A 395 -7.24 -16.94 -18.12
CA GLU A 395 -6.85 -17.29 -19.50
C GLU A 395 -7.42 -16.34 -20.56
N GLU A 396 -8.28 -15.38 -20.18
CA GLU A 396 -8.89 -14.45 -21.14
C GLU A 396 -7.94 -13.29 -21.48
N GLU A 397 -7.67 -13.09 -22.78
CA GLU A 397 -6.77 -12.05 -23.29
C GLU A 397 -7.51 -10.81 -23.81
N SER A 398 -8.84 -10.87 -23.92
CA SER A 398 -9.66 -9.75 -24.35
C SER A 398 -9.80 -8.72 -23.23
N GLU A 399 -9.78 -7.43 -23.58
CA GLU A 399 -9.97 -6.33 -22.62
C GLU A 399 -11.45 -5.89 -22.53
N THR A 400 -12.21 -6.01 -23.61
CA THR A 400 -13.60 -5.52 -23.71
C THR A 400 -14.60 -6.61 -24.08
N LEU A 401 -15.89 -6.40 -23.79
CA LEU A 401 -16.97 -7.31 -24.18
C LEU A 401 -16.97 -7.59 -25.69
N GLY A 402 -16.74 -6.56 -26.50
CA GLY A 402 -16.62 -6.71 -27.96
C GLY A 402 -15.47 -7.63 -28.34
N GLY A 403 -14.32 -7.50 -27.68
CA GLY A 403 -13.17 -8.40 -27.84
C GLY A 403 -13.52 -9.86 -27.53
N LEU A 404 -14.16 -10.11 -26.38
CA LEU A 404 -14.58 -11.45 -25.96
C LEU A 404 -15.54 -12.10 -26.97
N VAL A 405 -16.53 -11.34 -27.46
CA VAL A 405 -17.46 -11.84 -28.48
C VAL A 405 -16.70 -12.22 -29.76
N TYR A 406 -15.78 -11.38 -30.22
CA TYR A 406 -14.99 -11.65 -31.42
C TYR A 406 -14.06 -12.85 -31.28
N ALA A 407 -13.45 -13.04 -30.10
CA ALA A 407 -12.59 -14.20 -29.82
C ALA A 407 -13.35 -15.53 -30.01
N GLN A 408 -14.67 -15.55 -29.76
CA GLN A 408 -15.52 -16.73 -29.93
C GLN A 408 -16.09 -16.90 -31.34
N LEU A 409 -16.04 -15.88 -32.19
CA LEU A 409 -16.58 -15.95 -33.54
C LEU A 409 -15.54 -16.50 -34.52
N SER A 410 -15.89 -17.58 -35.22
CA SER A 410 -15.02 -18.17 -36.26
C SER A 410 -15.05 -17.40 -37.60
N VAL A 411 -15.96 -16.45 -37.76
CA VAL A 411 -16.16 -15.64 -38.97
C VAL A 411 -16.56 -14.23 -38.55
N ILE A 412 -16.09 -13.21 -39.27
CA ILE A 412 -16.51 -11.82 -39.04
C ILE A 412 -17.98 -11.65 -39.50
N PRO A 413 -18.91 -11.35 -38.60
CA PRO A 413 -20.32 -11.11 -38.93
C PRO A 413 -20.50 -9.88 -39.84
N GLU A 414 -21.54 -9.88 -40.68
CA GLU A 414 -21.97 -8.69 -41.42
C GLU A 414 -22.70 -7.71 -40.49
N ASP A 415 -22.58 -6.41 -40.75
CA ASP A 415 -23.27 -5.35 -39.99
C ASP A 415 -24.78 -5.62 -39.92
N GLY A 416 -25.37 -5.45 -38.74
CA GLY A 416 -26.78 -5.77 -38.48
C GLY A 416 -27.11 -7.24 -38.22
N SER A 417 -26.10 -8.12 -38.08
CA SER A 417 -26.32 -9.48 -37.58
C SER A 417 -26.26 -9.54 -36.04
N HIS A 418 -26.88 -10.59 -35.47
CA HIS A 418 -27.04 -10.77 -34.04
C HIS A 418 -26.44 -12.11 -33.58
N PRO A 419 -25.10 -12.26 -33.58
CA PRO A 419 -24.47 -13.48 -33.08
C PRO A 419 -24.74 -13.69 -31.58
N GLU A 420 -24.83 -14.96 -31.19
CA GLU A 420 -24.97 -15.41 -29.80
C GLU A 420 -23.76 -16.29 -29.44
N VAL A 421 -23.15 -16.04 -28.29
CA VAL A 421 -21.98 -16.79 -27.77
C VAL A 421 -22.19 -17.16 -26.31
N ASP A 422 -21.86 -18.41 -25.97
CA ASP A 422 -21.88 -18.92 -24.60
C ASP A 422 -20.44 -19.14 -24.12
N ILE A 423 -20.02 -18.39 -23.10
CA ILE A 423 -18.66 -18.46 -22.58
C ILE A 423 -18.61 -18.07 -21.09
N TYR A 424 -17.76 -18.74 -20.32
CA TYR A 424 -17.54 -18.49 -18.88
C TYR A 424 -18.81 -18.40 -18.01
N GLY A 425 -19.86 -19.14 -18.39
CA GLY A 425 -21.15 -19.10 -17.68
C GLY A 425 -22.02 -17.88 -18.03
N LEU A 426 -21.71 -17.18 -19.11
CA LEU A 426 -22.49 -16.08 -19.68
C LEU A 426 -23.07 -16.50 -21.03
N HIS A 427 -24.31 -16.11 -21.28
CA HIS A 427 -24.94 -16.11 -22.59
C HIS A 427 -24.97 -14.67 -23.11
N ILE A 428 -24.21 -14.38 -24.16
CA ILE A 428 -24.05 -13.05 -24.74
C ILE A 428 -24.73 -13.03 -26.09
N ARG A 429 -25.69 -12.13 -26.26
CA ARG A 429 -26.41 -11.90 -27.52
C ARG A 429 -26.15 -10.50 -28.03
N VAL A 430 -25.49 -10.37 -29.17
CA VAL A 430 -25.25 -9.07 -29.80
C VAL A 430 -26.56 -8.48 -30.32
N GLU A 431 -26.87 -7.27 -29.87
CA GLU A 431 -28.04 -6.51 -30.28
C GLU A 431 -27.73 -5.63 -31.48
N GLU A 432 -26.56 -4.99 -31.48
CA GLU A 432 -26.16 -4.04 -32.51
C GLU A 432 -24.69 -4.24 -32.87
N LEU A 433 -24.45 -4.35 -34.18
CA LEU A 433 -23.13 -4.52 -34.76
C LEU A 433 -23.00 -3.53 -35.91
N SER A 434 -22.10 -2.57 -35.76
CA SER A 434 -21.84 -1.47 -36.69
C SER A 434 -20.34 -1.37 -36.95
N GLU A 435 -19.94 -1.15 -38.21
CA GLU A 435 -18.53 -1.03 -38.60
C GLU A 435 -17.64 -2.19 -38.14
N ARG A 436 -18.21 -3.41 -38.07
CA ARG A 436 -17.55 -4.60 -37.49
C ARG A 436 -17.16 -4.44 -36.02
N ARG A 437 -17.85 -3.60 -35.26
CA ARG A 437 -17.74 -3.48 -33.81
C ARG A 437 -19.06 -3.89 -33.18
N VAL A 438 -18.99 -4.58 -32.04
CA VAL A 438 -20.16 -4.80 -31.20
C VAL A 438 -20.47 -3.46 -30.53
N GLU A 439 -21.63 -2.88 -30.80
CA GLU A 439 -22.07 -1.64 -30.15
C GLU A 439 -22.79 -1.97 -28.84
N TRP A 440 -23.75 -2.90 -28.90
CA TRP A 440 -24.53 -3.34 -27.74
C TRP A 440 -24.76 -4.84 -27.76
N ALA A 441 -24.70 -5.46 -26.58
CA ALA A 441 -25.08 -6.85 -26.38
C ALA A 441 -25.89 -7.05 -25.09
N THR A 442 -26.86 -7.98 -25.12
CA THR A 442 -27.50 -8.48 -23.91
C THR A 442 -26.65 -9.62 -23.33
N VAL A 443 -26.21 -9.47 -22.08
CA VAL A 443 -25.49 -10.50 -21.31
C VAL A 443 -26.44 -11.12 -20.29
N THR A 444 -26.52 -12.45 -20.24
CA THR A 444 -27.34 -13.20 -19.28
C THR A 444 -26.47 -14.20 -18.52
N LYS A 445 -26.57 -14.22 -17.19
CA LYS A 445 -25.86 -15.20 -16.35
C LYS A 445 -26.54 -16.57 -16.46
N LEU A 446 -25.77 -17.59 -16.83
CA LEU A 446 -26.26 -18.97 -16.88
C LEU A 446 -26.19 -19.58 -15.47
N SER A 447 -27.33 -20.03 -14.95
CA SER A 447 -27.34 -20.82 -13.72
C SER A 447 -26.60 -22.16 -13.93
N PRO A 448 -25.83 -22.65 -12.94
CA PRO A 448 -25.17 -23.94 -13.06
C PRO A 448 -26.21 -25.05 -13.27
N PRO A 449 -25.93 -26.07 -14.11
CA PRO A 449 -26.85 -27.18 -14.30
C PRO A 449 -27.09 -27.90 -12.95
N PRO A 450 -28.33 -28.32 -12.65
CA PRO A 450 -28.60 -29.07 -11.43
C PRO A 450 -27.76 -30.36 -11.45
N GLU A 451 -27.02 -30.60 -10.36
CA GLU A 451 -26.26 -31.85 -10.15
C GLU A 451 -27.19 -33.05 -10.39
N GLU A 452 -26.86 -33.90 -11.36
CA GLU A 452 -27.53 -35.17 -11.56
C GLU A 452 -27.33 -36.02 -10.30
N GLU A 453 -28.42 -36.28 -9.56
CA GLU A 453 -28.45 -37.26 -8.48
C GLU A 453 -27.97 -38.61 -9.04
N GLU A 454 -26.76 -39.03 -8.67
CA GLU A 454 -26.27 -40.38 -8.95
C GLU A 454 -27.29 -41.40 -8.40
N GLU A 455 -28.02 -42.06 -9.30
CA GLU A 455 -28.87 -43.20 -8.99
C GLU A 455 -28.04 -44.26 -8.26
N HIS A 456 -28.23 -44.35 -6.94
CA HIS A 456 -27.80 -45.46 -6.12
C HIS A 456 -28.49 -46.75 -6.60
N THR A 457 -27.89 -47.40 -7.60
CA THR A 457 -28.20 -48.79 -7.98
C THR A 457 -27.61 -49.72 -6.92
N GLY A 458 -28.35 -49.87 -5.81
CA GLY A 458 -28.10 -50.86 -4.77
C GLY A 458 -28.20 -52.28 -5.33
N HIS A 459 -27.08 -52.84 -5.75
CA HIS A 459 -26.97 -54.26 -6.11
C HIS A 459 -27.00 -55.11 -4.84
N LYS A 460 -28.19 -55.64 -4.53
CA LYS A 460 -28.40 -56.73 -3.56
C LYS A 460 -27.69 -57.99 -4.08
N LYS A 461 -26.62 -58.42 -3.40
CA LYS A 461 -26.10 -59.80 -3.50
C LYS A 461 -26.07 -60.42 -2.11
N GLU A 462 -26.97 -61.39 -1.94
CA GLU A 462 -26.89 -62.62 -1.15
C GLU A 462 -25.89 -62.67 0.02
N SER A 463 -26.41 -62.67 1.25
CA SER A 463 -26.32 -63.78 2.20
C SER A 463 -27.37 -63.61 3.31
#